data_AF-A0A0D8L7E5-F1
#
_entry.id   AF-A0A0D8L7E5-F1
#
_cell.length_a   1.000
_cell.length_b   1.000
_cell.length_c   1.000
_cell.angle_alpha   90.00
_cell.angle_beta   90.00
_cell.angle_gamma   90.00
#
_symmetry.space_group_name_H-M   'P 1'
#
loop_
_entity.id
_entity.type
_entity.pdbx_description
1 polymer ?
#
loop_
_entity_poly.entity_id
_entity_poly.type
_entity_poly.pdbx_seq_one_letter_code
_entity_poly.pdbx_strand_id
1 'polypeptide(L)'
;MIFENTTILDAIKNEEMKSFYPLKMGENITAEAFSTLILLAEEATRIYKNEELIPKSLLNELYLLSVGITCENYRLESDEMRCVAEKLMNCFNMLISGDEPGDDIESKGPRTV
;
A
#
# COMPACT_ATOMS: atom_id res chain seq x y z
N MET A 1 15.12 2.11 -3.46
CA MET A 1 14.99 3.29 -4.34
C MET A 1 14.83 4.50 -3.43
N ILE A 2 15.46 5.64 -3.74
CA ILE A 2 15.27 6.87 -2.96
C ILE A 2 14.23 7.70 -3.73
N PHE A 3 13.06 7.91 -3.15
CA PHE A 3 12.01 8.76 -3.70
C PHE A 3 11.91 10.07 -2.91
N GLU A 4 11.70 11.19 -3.59
CA GLU A 4 11.29 12.44 -2.95
C GLU A 4 9.77 12.43 -2.68
N ASN A 5 9.31 13.22 -1.69
CA ASN A 5 7.92 13.29 -1.24
C ASN A 5 6.87 13.32 -2.37
N THR A 6 7.11 14.00 -3.49
CA THR A 6 6.13 14.11 -4.60
C THR A 6 6.17 12.94 -5.58
N THR A 7 7.21 12.11 -5.57
CA THR A 7 7.46 11.10 -6.60
C THR A 7 6.94 9.71 -6.24
N ILE A 8 6.70 9.43 -4.96
CA ILE A 8 6.31 8.08 -4.51
C ILE A 8 4.87 7.71 -4.90
N LEU A 9 3.93 8.67 -4.88
CA LEU A 9 2.55 8.43 -5.29
C LEU A 9 2.46 8.08 -6.78
N ASP A 10 3.20 8.81 -7.63
CA ASP A 10 3.24 8.53 -9.07
C ASP A 10 3.86 7.17 -9.36
N ALA A 11 4.88 6.76 -8.59
CA ALA A 11 5.45 5.42 -8.69
C ALA A 11 4.44 4.33 -8.31
N ILE A 12 3.67 4.53 -7.22
CA ILE A 12 2.61 3.61 -6.80
C ILE A 12 1.56 3.46 -7.90
N LYS A 13 1.05 4.57 -8.45
CA LYS A 13 0.07 4.55 -9.54
C LYS A 13 0.59 3.86 -10.80
N ASN A 14 1.86 4.11 -11.16
CA ASN A 14 2.47 3.43 -12.29
C ASN A 14 2.59 1.92 -12.07
N GLU A 15 2.83 1.48 -10.83
CA GLU A 15 2.94 0.06 -10.50
C GLU A 15 1.57 -0.61 -10.34
N GLU A 16 0.55 0.11 -9.86
CA GLU A 16 -0.85 -0.30 -9.89
C GLU A 16 -1.26 -0.68 -11.32
N MET A 17 -0.93 0.16 -12.30
CA MET A 17 -1.28 -0.09 -13.71
C MET A 17 -0.66 -1.37 -14.28
N LYS A 18 0.45 -1.85 -13.69
CA LYS A 18 1.13 -3.08 -14.11
C LYS A 18 0.68 -4.33 -13.35
N SER A 19 0.22 -4.16 -12.12
CA SER A 19 -0.07 -5.27 -11.20
C SER A 19 -1.57 -5.42 -10.95
N PHE A 20 -2.21 -4.38 -10.43
CA PHE A 20 -3.62 -4.38 -10.05
C PHE A 20 -4.58 -4.24 -11.24
N TYR A 21 -4.24 -3.42 -12.23
CA TYR A 21 -5.12 -3.23 -13.39
C TYR A 21 -5.39 -4.54 -14.16
N PRO A 22 -4.38 -5.37 -14.48
CA PRO A 22 -4.62 -6.70 -15.07
C PRO A 22 -5.50 -7.60 -14.20
N LEU A 23 -5.29 -7.61 -12.87
CA LEU A 23 -6.12 -8.38 -11.93
C LEU A 23 -7.59 -7.97 -12.04
N LYS A 24 -7.87 -6.66 -12.06
CA LYS A 24 -9.22 -6.10 -12.22
C LYS A 24 -9.85 -6.44 -13.57
N MET A 25 -9.03 -6.64 -14.61
CA MET A 25 -9.49 -7.07 -15.94
C MET A 25 -9.74 -8.58 -16.02
N GLY A 26 -9.57 -9.31 -14.91
CA GLY A 26 -9.80 -10.75 -14.82
C GLY A 26 -8.61 -11.60 -15.26
N GLU A 27 -7.42 -11.00 -15.43
CA GLU A 27 -6.20 -11.76 -15.70
C GLU A 27 -5.76 -12.54 -14.47
N ASN A 28 -5.16 -13.71 -14.69
CA ASN A 28 -4.58 -14.52 -13.63
C ASN A 28 -3.18 -14.01 -13.30
N ILE A 29 -3.12 -13.08 -12.36
CA ILE A 29 -1.89 -12.50 -11.81
C ILE A 29 -1.55 -13.24 -10.50
N THR A 30 -0.26 -13.43 -10.20
CA THR A 30 0.21 -14.00 -8.93
C THR A 30 0.60 -12.90 -7.94
N ALA A 31 0.73 -13.26 -6.65
CA ALA A 31 1.13 -12.30 -5.62
C ALA A 31 2.53 -11.67 -5.88
N GLU A 32 3.42 -12.36 -6.60
CA GLU A 32 4.74 -11.87 -6.96
C GLU A 32 4.68 -10.55 -7.77
N ALA A 33 3.65 -10.38 -8.60
CA ALA A 33 3.46 -9.16 -9.39
C ALA A 33 3.23 -7.90 -8.53
N PHE A 34 2.88 -8.07 -7.25
CA PHE A 34 2.66 -6.98 -6.30
C PHE A 34 3.88 -6.65 -5.46
N SER A 35 5.01 -7.36 -5.63
CA SER A 35 6.20 -7.18 -4.78
C SER A 35 6.73 -5.75 -4.85
N THR A 36 6.83 -5.17 -6.04
CA THR A 36 7.25 -3.77 -6.22
C THR A 36 6.24 -2.80 -5.61
N LEU A 37 4.94 -3.06 -5.77
CA LEU A 37 3.89 -2.20 -5.20
C LEU A 37 3.97 -2.17 -3.67
N ILE A 38 4.18 -3.32 -3.03
CA ILE A 38 4.35 -3.42 -1.58
C ILE A 38 5.60 -2.65 -1.13
N LEU A 39 6.74 -2.81 -1.82
CA LEU A 39 7.97 -2.08 -1.48
C LEU A 39 7.79 -0.56 -1.60
N LEU A 40 7.02 -0.08 -2.58
CA LEU A 40 6.69 1.33 -2.73
C LEU A 40 5.78 1.83 -1.61
N ALA A 41 4.80 1.02 -1.18
CA ALA A 41 3.94 1.36 -0.05
C ALA A 41 4.73 1.45 1.27
N GLU A 42 5.62 0.49 1.52
CA GLU A 42 6.54 0.52 2.66
C GLU A 42 7.47 1.74 2.60
N GLU A 43 8.00 2.08 1.43
CA GLU A 43 8.83 3.27 1.27
C GLU A 43 8.04 4.55 1.53
N ALA A 44 6.78 4.62 1.09
CA ALA A 44 5.91 5.74 1.40
C ALA A 44 5.74 5.89 2.92
N THR A 45 5.54 4.80 3.67
CA THR A 45 5.45 4.86 5.13
C THR A 45 6.72 5.44 5.77
N ARG A 46 7.90 5.03 5.30
CA ARG A 46 9.20 5.53 5.77
C ARG A 46 9.39 7.02 5.49
N ILE A 47 9.01 7.47 4.29
CA ILE A 47 9.13 8.87 3.87
C ILE A 47 8.25 9.77 4.75
N TYR A 48 6.98 9.42 4.92
CA TYR A 48 6.03 10.25 5.65
C TYR A 48 6.05 10.06 7.17
N LYS A 49 6.95 9.22 7.70
CA LYS A 49 6.99 8.92 9.14
C LYS A 49 7.28 10.13 10.01
N ASN A 50 8.01 11.14 9.54
CA ASN A 50 8.30 12.34 10.33
C ASN A 50 7.51 13.56 9.87
N GLU A 51 6.65 13.38 8.87
CA GLU A 51 5.84 14.45 8.32
C GLU A 51 4.59 14.65 9.18
N GLU A 52 4.28 15.91 9.48
CA GLU A 52 3.08 16.28 10.24
C GLU A 52 1.80 16.06 9.41
N LEU A 53 1.91 16.19 8.08
CA LEU A 53 0.80 16.09 7.15
C LEU A 53 1.06 14.99 6.11
N ILE A 54 0.05 14.16 5.89
CA ILE A 54 0.11 13.07 4.92
C ILE A 54 -0.81 13.40 3.76
N PRO A 55 -0.36 13.30 2.50
CA PRO A 55 -1.23 13.54 1.37
C PRO A 55 -2.43 12.59 1.36
N LYS A 56 -3.64 13.13 1.43
CA LYS A 56 -4.88 12.36 1.34
C LYS A 56 -4.97 11.49 0.08
N SER A 57 -4.37 11.94 -1.02
CA SER A 57 -4.28 11.18 -2.26
C SER A 57 -3.48 9.88 -2.10
N LEU A 58 -2.39 9.89 -1.33
CA LEU A 58 -1.61 8.70 -1.04
C LEU A 58 -2.39 7.72 -0.16
N LEU A 59 -3.04 8.22 0.89
CA LEU A 59 -3.89 7.42 1.77
C LEU A 59 -5.02 6.74 0.99
N ASN A 60 -5.70 7.50 0.13
CA ASN A 60 -6.76 6.97 -0.72
C ASN A 60 -6.24 5.86 -1.65
N GLU A 61 -5.07 6.06 -2.27
CA GLU A 61 -4.50 5.10 -3.21
C GLU A 61 -4.21 3.76 -2.52
N LEU A 62 -3.50 3.78 -1.39
CA LEU A 62 -3.16 2.56 -0.65
C LEU A 62 -4.41 1.84 -0.12
N TYR A 63 -5.39 2.59 0.37
CA TYR A 63 -6.66 2.03 0.84
C TYR A 63 -7.43 1.34 -0.31
N LEU A 64 -7.59 2.04 -1.44
CA LEU A 64 -8.33 1.53 -2.59
C LEU A 64 -7.64 0.31 -3.22
N LEU A 65 -6.31 0.29 -3.28
CA LEU A 65 -5.55 -0.88 -3.73
C LEU A 65 -5.79 -2.08 -2.83
N SER A 66 -5.68 -1.91 -1.51
CA SER A 66 -5.90 -3.00 -0.56
C SER A 66 -7.32 -3.56 -0.62
N VAL A 67 -8.34 -2.68 -0.61
CA VAL A 67 -9.75 -3.09 -0.72
C VAL A 67 -10.02 -3.73 -2.08
N GLY A 68 -9.48 -3.16 -3.15
CA GLY A 68 -9.61 -3.68 -4.50
C GLY A 68 -9.08 -5.10 -4.63
N ILE A 69 -7.86 -5.35 -4.14
CA ILE A 69 -7.27 -6.71 -4.13
C ILE A 69 -8.09 -7.65 -3.25
N THR A 70 -8.60 -7.18 -2.11
CA THR A 70 -9.51 -7.98 -1.25
C THR A 70 -10.77 -8.39 -2.00
N CYS A 71 -11.38 -7.48 -2.75
CA CYS A 71 -12.57 -7.75 -3.55
C CYS A 71 -12.29 -8.77 -4.67
N GLU A 72 -11.21 -8.59 -5.43
CA GLU A 72 -10.83 -9.53 -6.49
C GLU A 72 -10.44 -10.91 -5.93
N ASN A 73 -9.83 -10.94 -4.73
CA ASN A 73 -9.47 -12.17 -4.05
C ASN A 73 -10.68 -12.97 -3.54
N TYR A 74 -11.87 -12.38 -3.46
CA TYR A 74 -13.10 -13.13 -3.17
C TYR A 74 -13.34 -14.25 -4.19
N ARG A 75 -12.95 -14.03 -5.46
CA ARG A 75 -13.04 -15.02 -6.53
C ARG A 75 -11.83 -15.96 -6.55
N LEU A 76 -10.65 -15.45 -6.24
CA LEU A 76 -9.40 -16.21 -6.34
C LEU A 76 -9.18 -17.15 -5.16
N GLU A 77 -9.74 -16.83 -3.98
CA GLU A 77 -9.56 -17.56 -2.73
C GLU A 77 -8.07 -17.85 -2.42
N SER A 78 -7.19 -16.88 -2.73
CA SER A 78 -5.74 -17.01 -2.57
C SER A 78 -5.26 -16.42 -1.25
N ASP A 79 -4.60 -17.24 -0.43
CA ASP A 79 -3.93 -16.80 0.80
C ASP A 79 -2.81 -15.79 0.52
N GLU A 80 -2.12 -15.93 -0.62
CA GLU A 80 -1.05 -15.04 -1.02
C GLU A 80 -1.60 -13.65 -1.39
N MET A 81 -2.70 -13.59 -2.14
CA MET A 81 -3.38 -12.32 -2.45
C MET A 81 -4.00 -11.68 -1.22
N ARG A 82 -4.52 -12.49 -0.28
CA ARG A 82 -4.95 -11.98 1.03
C ARG A 82 -3.78 -11.30 1.74
N CYS A 83 -2.61 -11.93 1.76
CA CYS A 83 -1.40 -11.35 2.36
C CYS A 83 -0.97 -10.04 1.68
N VAL A 84 -1.06 -9.95 0.35
CA VAL A 84 -0.79 -8.70 -0.39
C VAL A 84 -1.72 -7.58 0.08
N ALA A 85 -3.03 -7.83 0.13
CA ALA A 85 -4.02 -6.85 0.56
C ALA A 85 -3.78 -6.39 2.02
N GLU A 86 -3.49 -7.34 2.91
CA GLU A 86 -3.18 -7.08 4.33
C GLU A 86 -1.94 -6.21 4.48
N LYS A 87 -0.86 -6.47 3.71
CA LYS A 87 0.36 -5.66 3.74
C LYS A 87 0.12 -4.21 3.30
N LEU A 88 -0.68 -4.01 2.25
CA LEU A 88 -1.03 -2.66 1.79
C LEU A 88 -1.90 -1.92 2.82
N MET A 89 -2.88 -2.61 3.44
CA MET A 89 -3.69 -2.04 4.52
C MET A 89 -2.82 -1.69 5.73
N ASN A 90 -1.84 -2.53 6.06
CA ASN A 90 -0.90 -2.27 7.14
C ASN A 90 -0.09 -1.00 6.87
N CYS A 91 0.39 -0.79 5.64
CA CYS A 91 1.07 0.46 5.26
C CYS A 91 0.16 1.68 5.40
N PHE A 92 -1.11 1.58 5.00
CA PHE A 92 -2.10 2.64 5.22
C PHE A 92 -2.28 2.96 6.71
N ASN A 93 -2.43 1.92 7.54
CA ASN A 93 -2.58 2.09 9.00
C ASN A 93 -1.33 2.72 9.61
N MET A 94 -0.13 2.28 9.20
CA MET A 94 1.15 2.83 9.65
C MET A 94 1.32 4.30 9.30
N LEU A 95 0.88 4.72 8.12
CA LEU A 95 0.84 6.15 7.78
C LEU A 95 -0.03 6.92 8.78
N ILE A 96 -1.22 6.42 9.09
CA ILE A 96 -2.13 7.08 10.04
C ILE A 96 -1.58 7.05 11.47
N SER A 97 -1.08 5.92 11.95
CA SER A 97 -0.60 5.77 13.33
C SER A 97 0.77 6.40 13.54
N GLY A 98 1.53 6.53 12.46
CA GLY A 98 2.87 7.04 12.47
C GLY A 98 3.98 6.06 12.78
N ASP A 99 3.71 4.79 12.57
CA ASP A 99 4.65 3.70 12.81
C ASP A 99 5.41 3.38 11.51
N GLU A 100 6.42 2.52 11.60
CA GLU A 100 7.15 2.05 10.42
C GLU A 100 7.07 0.52 10.25
N PRO A 101 7.25 0.01 9.02
CA PRO A 101 7.27 -1.42 8.76
C PRO A 101 8.42 -2.09 9.52
N GLY A 102 8.07 -2.97 10.46
CA GLY A 102 9.04 -3.74 11.27
C GLY A 102 9.34 -3.17 12.65
N ASP A 103 8.73 -2.05 13.05
CA ASP A 103 8.82 -1.54 14.43
C ASP A 103 7.65 -2.05 15.28
N ASP A 104 7.95 -2.88 16.29
CA ASP A 104 7.01 -3.37 17.32
C ASP A 104 6.76 -2.33 18.43
N ILE A 105 6.76 -1.02 18.13
CA ILE A 105 6.65 0.04 19.14
C ILE A 105 5.20 0.53 19.21
N GLU A 106 4.62 0.56 20.41
CA GLU A 106 3.25 1.00 20.66
C GLU A 106 2.99 2.44 20.14
N SER A 107 2.04 2.54 19.22
CA SER A 107 1.56 3.78 18.60
C SER A 107 1.06 4.83 19.61
N LYS A 108 1.35 6.12 19.33
CA LYS A 108 0.88 7.29 20.11
C LYS A 108 -0.54 7.78 19.74
N GLY A 109 -1.31 6.99 19.00
CA GLY A 109 -2.63 7.37 18.48
C GLY A 109 -2.58 7.96 17.07
N PRO A 110 -3.74 8.13 16.40
CA PRO A 110 -3.80 8.52 14.99
C PRO A 110 -3.32 9.95 14.75
N ARG A 111 -2.56 10.15 13.67
CA ARG A 111 -2.11 11.43 13.13
C ARG A 111 -3.27 12.20 12.50
N THR A 112 -3.17 13.52 12.54
CA THR A 112 -4.12 14.43 11.91
C THR A 112 -4.02 14.30 10.38
N VAL A 113 -5.11 13.87 9.74
CA VAL A 113 -5.26 13.69 8.28
C VAL A 113 -5.78 14.93 7.55
#